data_AF-A0A0L7LIH4-F1
#
_entry.id   AF-A0A0L7LIH4-F1
#
_cell.length_a   1.000
_cell.length_b   1.000
_cell.length_c   1.000
_cell.angle_alpha   90.00
_cell.angle_beta   90.00
_cell.angle_gamma   90.00
#
_symmetry.space_group_name_H-M   'P 1'
#
loop_
_entity.id
_entity.type
_entity.pdbx_description
1 polymer ?
#
loop_
_entity_poly.entity_id
_entity_poly.type
_entity_poly.pdbx_seq_one_letter_code
_entity_poly.pdbx_strand_id
1 'polypeptide(L)'
;MAVSKSTNTYNRQNWEDADFPILCQTCLGDNPYIRMTKEKYGKECKICCRPFTVFRWCPGARMRFKKTEICQTCSKLKNVCQTCLLDLEYGLPIQVRDAALKVQDDLPRNEVNKEYYIQNLDNQMSKNDPAQPSNSALKSKGTSDLLLRLARTAPYYKRNRPHVCSFWVKGECRRGEECPYRHEKPTDPDDPLADQNIKDRYYGVNDPVADKLMRRAAAMPALPPPEDRTVTTLYVGNLAENCTEEELRGHFYQYGEIRTLTLVPRAQCAFVQYTTRSAAEHAAEKTFNRL
;
A
#
# COMPACT_ATOMS: atom_id res chain seq x y z
N MET A 1 -34.86 -13.96 26.40
CA MET A 1 -33.60 -13.84 27.17
C MET A 1 -32.51 -14.59 26.40
N ALA A 2 -31.88 -13.93 25.43
CA ALA A 2 -30.85 -14.55 24.59
C ALA A 2 -29.50 -14.44 25.30
N VAL A 3 -28.85 -15.59 25.42
CA VAL A 3 -27.65 -15.83 26.23
C VAL A 3 -26.45 -15.09 25.63
N SER A 4 -25.81 -14.26 26.44
CA SER A 4 -24.55 -13.56 26.18
C SER A 4 -23.44 -14.57 25.84
N LYS A 5 -23.03 -14.62 24.57
CA LYS A 5 -21.78 -15.24 24.17
C LYS A 5 -20.65 -14.20 24.32
N SER A 6 -19.58 -14.64 24.99
CA SER A 6 -18.29 -13.98 25.29
C SER A 6 -18.26 -12.86 26.33
N THR A 7 -18.42 -13.24 27.59
CA THR A 7 -17.86 -12.56 28.76
C THR A 7 -16.34 -12.73 28.78
N ASN A 8 -15.60 -11.85 28.09
CA ASN A 8 -14.19 -11.62 28.42
C ASN A 8 -14.06 -10.16 28.87
N THR A 9 -14.11 -9.97 30.19
CA THR A 9 -14.13 -8.69 30.90
C THR A 9 -12.74 -8.35 31.45
N TYR A 10 -11.67 -8.64 30.72
CA TYR A 10 -10.33 -8.15 31.09
C TYR A 10 -10.06 -6.81 30.39
N ASN A 11 -9.97 -5.73 31.19
CA ASN A 11 -9.54 -4.37 30.82
C ASN A 11 -10.37 -3.60 29.76
N ARG A 12 -11.60 -3.21 30.12
CA ARG A 12 -12.46 -2.27 29.35
C ARG A 12 -12.04 -0.78 29.42
N GLN A 13 -10.75 -0.45 29.52
CA GLN A 13 -10.34 0.93 29.87
C GLN A 13 -9.64 1.75 28.78
N ASN A 14 -9.53 1.26 27.55
CA ASN A 14 -9.01 2.06 26.45
C ASN A 14 -10.00 2.05 25.28
N TRP A 15 -11.02 2.89 25.36
CA TRP A 15 -11.82 3.23 24.18
C TRP A 15 -11.13 4.36 23.42
N GLU A 16 -11.07 4.25 22.10
CA GLU A 16 -10.40 5.25 21.27
C GLU A 16 -11.28 6.49 21.07
N ASP A 17 -10.92 7.61 21.70
CA ASP A 17 -11.38 8.96 21.34
C ASP A 17 -10.27 9.66 20.56
N ALA A 18 -10.51 9.90 19.28
CA ALA A 18 -9.57 10.61 18.43
C ALA A 18 -10.28 11.74 17.70
N ASP A 19 -9.55 12.80 17.36
CA ASP A 19 -10.13 14.02 16.77
C ASP A 19 -10.16 14.03 15.25
N PHE A 20 -9.22 13.35 14.60
CA PHE A 20 -9.13 13.32 13.15
C PHE A 20 -8.72 11.94 12.62
N PRO A 21 -9.35 11.41 11.55
CA PRO A 21 -9.05 10.08 11.03
C PRO A 21 -7.76 10.01 10.21
N ILE A 22 -7.16 8.83 10.13
CA ILE A 22 -5.98 8.54 9.29
C ILE A 22 -6.45 8.01 7.94
N LEU A 23 -6.39 8.87 6.91
CA LEU A 23 -6.96 8.59 5.59
C LEU A 23 -5.97 8.88 4.45
N CYS A 24 -6.17 8.19 3.32
CA CYS A 24 -5.47 8.51 2.08
C CYS A 24 -6.27 9.48 1.20
N GLN A 25 -5.57 10.21 0.33
CA GLN A 25 -6.15 11.24 -0.55
C GLN A 25 -7.31 10.69 -1.41
N THR A 26 -7.14 9.48 -1.98
CA THR A 26 -8.20 8.84 -2.76
C THR A 26 -9.47 8.59 -1.94
N CYS A 27 -9.36 8.25 -0.65
CA CYS A 27 -10.53 8.02 0.20
C CYS A 27 -11.17 9.32 0.68
N LEU A 28 -10.35 10.34 0.89
CA LEU A 28 -10.79 11.63 1.39
C LEU A 28 -11.64 12.35 0.35
N GLY A 29 -11.21 12.34 -0.91
CA GLY A 29 -11.94 12.95 -2.03
C GLY A 29 -11.06 13.89 -2.83
N ASP A 30 -11.62 14.42 -3.91
CA ASP A 30 -11.01 15.47 -4.75
C ASP A 30 -11.29 16.87 -4.20
N ASN A 31 -12.37 17.05 -3.44
CA ASN A 31 -12.73 18.34 -2.86
C ASN A 31 -11.85 18.67 -1.63
N PRO A 32 -11.12 19.81 -1.63
CA PRO A 32 -10.34 20.26 -0.47
C PRO A 32 -11.20 20.60 0.75
N TYR A 33 -12.48 20.97 0.54
CA TYR A 33 -13.39 21.38 1.60
C TYR A 33 -14.36 20.25 1.94
N ILE A 34 -14.12 19.60 3.08
CA ILE A 34 -14.84 18.38 3.46
C ILE A 34 -15.65 18.60 4.72
N ARG A 35 -16.90 18.14 4.68
CA ARG A 35 -17.76 18.04 5.85
C ARG A 35 -17.75 16.60 6.34
N MET A 36 -17.40 16.41 7.60
CA MET A 36 -17.37 15.10 8.25
C MET A 36 -18.14 15.14 9.58
N THR A 37 -18.78 14.02 9.92
CA THR A 37 -19.42 13.81 11.22
C THR A 37 -18.53 12.91 12.08
N LYS A 38 -18.28 13.32 13.33
CA LYS A 38 -17.58 12.54 14.35
C LYS A 38 -18.62 11.86 15.24
N GLU A 39 -18.62 10.53 15.28
CA GLU A 39 -19.47 9.72 16.14
C GLU A 39 -18.58 8.98 17.14
N LYS A 40 -18.61 9.39 18.41
CA LYS A 40 -17.81 8.76 19.48
C LYS A 40 -18.31 7.34 19.73
N TYR A 41 -17.40 6.36 19.66
CA TYR A 41 -17.68 4.94 19.91
C TYR A 41 -18.82 4.34 19.08
N GLY A 42 -19.05 4.86 17.85
CA GLY A 42 -20.19 4.47 17.03
C GLY A 42 -20.15 3.03 16.51
N LYS A 43 -18.95 2.46 16.32
CA LYS A 43 -18.77 1.08 15.82
C LYS A 43 -17.57 0.39 16.43
N GLU A 44 -17.61 -0.93 16.40
CA GLU A 44 -16.45 -1.79 16.65
C GLU A 44 -15.52 -1.85 15.44
N CYS A 45 -14.22 -1.89 15.70
CA CYS A 45 -13.17 -2.07 14.70
C CYS A 45 -13.28 -3.46 14.06
N LYS A 46 -13.22 -3.53 12.74
CA LYS A 46 -13.29 -4.81 11.99
C LYS A 46 -12.12 -5.76 12.23
N ILE A 47 -11.05 -5.25 12.83
CA ILE A 47 -9.89 -6.05 13.22
C ILE A 47 -9.94 -6.34 14.70
N CYS A 48 -9.77 -5.36 15.59
CA CYS A 48 -9.62 -5.60 17.02
C CYS A 48 -10.92 -5.75 17.81
N CYS A 49 -12.09 -5.61 17.17
CA CYS A 49 -13.41 -5.68 17.80
C CYS A 49 -13.62 -4.66 18.95
N ARG A 50 -12.72 -3.69 19.13
CA ARG A 50 -12.87 -2.61 20.11
C ARG A 50 -13.71 -1.46 19.53
N PRO A 51 -14.59 -0.83 20.32
CA PRO A 51 -15.27 0.39 19.92
C PRO A 51 -14.28 1.51 19.63
N PHE A 52 -14.53 2.27 18.56
CA PHE A 52 -13.69 3.41 18.17
C PHE A 52 -14.53 4.57 17.63
N THR A 53 -13.89 5.72 17.49
CA THR A 53 -14.53 6.92 16.93
C THR A 53 -14.70 6.78 15.42
N VAL A 54 -15.95 6.86 14.97
CA VAL A 54 -16.29 6.74 13.55
C VAL A 54 -16.38 8.12 12.92
N PHE A 55 -15.64 8.31 11.85
CA PHE A 55 -15.75 9.48 11.01
C PHE A 55 -16.51 9.11 9.74
N ARG A 56 -17.48 9.93 9.34
CA ARG A 56 -18.25 9.72 8.10
C ARG A 56 -18.29 11.00 7.29
N TRP A 57 -17.95 10.90 5.99
CA TRP A 57 -17.86 12.05 5.07
C TRP A 57 -18.33 11.66 3.67
N CYS A 58 -18.58 12.67 2.84
CA CYS A 58 -18.85 12.49 1.41
C CYS A 58 -17.62 12.96 0.62
N PRO A 59 -16.93 12.07 -0.13
CA PRO A 59 -15.72 12.44 -0.85
C PRO A 59 -15.92 13.43 -2.00
N GLY A 60 -17.11 13.47 -2.60
CA GLY A 60 -17.37 14.31 -3.77
C GLY A 60 -18.80 14.14 -4.30
N ALA A 61 -19.12 14.85 -5.38
CA ALA A 61 -20.43 14.74 -6.03
C ALA A 61 -20.63 13.34 -6.62
N ARG A 62 -21.82 12.75 -6.43
CA ARG A 62 -22.17 11.38 -6.86
C ARG A 62 -21.28 10.26 -6.28
N MET A 63 -20.61 10.53 -5.17
CA MET A 63 -19.84 9.54 -4.41
C MET A 63 -20.68 8.99 -3.25
N ARG A 64 -20.32 7.79 -2.78
CA ARG A 64 -20.94 7.24 -1.57
C ARG A 64 -20.35 7.88 -0.33
N PHE A 65 -21.16 7.98 0.72
CA PHE A 65 -20.64 8.29 2.04
C PHE A 65 -19.66 7.20 2.47
N LYS A 66 -18.43 7.62 2.78
CA LYS A 66 -17.39 6.76 3.33
C LYS A 66 -17.32 6.95 4.82
N LYS A 67 -16.83 5.92 5.50
CA LYS A 67 -16.60 5.93 6.94
C LYS A 67 -15.31 5.20 7.28
N THR A 68 -14.77 5.44 8.46
CA THR A 68 -13.68 4.64 9.00
C THR A 68 -14.17 3.23 9.36
N GLU A 69 -13.38 2.20 9.04
CA GLU A 69 -13.72 0.78 9.29
C GLU A 69 -12.83 0.15 10.38
N ILE A 70 -11.66 0.73 10.62
CA ILE A 70 -10.71 0.28 11.66
C ILE A 70 -10.31 1.42 12.59
N CYS A 71 -9.91 1.05 13.82
CA CYS A 71 -9.40 1.96 14.84
C CYS A 71 -8.04 2.57 14.43
N GLN A 72 -7.68 3.71 15.02
CA GLN A 72 -6.38 4.36 14.77
C GLN A 72 -5.21 3.47 15.19
N THR A 73 -5.32 2.73 16.29
CA THR A 73 -4.25 1.83 16.74
C THR A 73 -3.92 0.77 15.69
N CYS A 74 -4.95 0.16 15.07
CA CYS A 74 -4.75 -0.81 13.98
C CYS A 74 -4.20 -0.15 12.70
N SER A 75 -4.59 1.09 12.43
CA SER A 75 -4.09 1.87 11.28
C SER A 75 -2.62 2.26 11.44
N LYS A 76 -2.23 2.76 12.63
CA LYS A 76 -0.85 3.16 12.95
C LYS A 76 0.10 1.96 12.97
N LEU A 77 -0.33 0.82 13.51
CA LEU A 77 0.48 -0.40 13.57
C LEU A 77 0.97 -0.86 12.18
N LYS A 78 0.09 -0.76 11.19
CA LYS A 78 0.36 -1.20 9.82
C LYS A 78 0.59 -0.06 8.84
N ASN A 79 0.62 1.21 9.27
CA ASN A 79 0.70 2.40 8.40
C ASN A 79 -0.31 2.40 7.24
N VAL A 80 -1.60 2.18 7.53
CA VAL A 80 -2.66 2.06 6.51
C VAL A 80 -3.82 3.00 6.72
N CYS A 81 -4.52 3.33 5.64
CA CYS A 81 -5.75 4.13 5.68
C CYS A 81 -6.90 3.39 6.37
N GLN A 82 -7.61 4.06 7.29
CA GLN A 82 -8.68 3.48 8.10
C GLN A 82 -9.91 2.98 7.32
N THR A 83 -10.06 3.38 6.05
CA THR A 83 -11.20 2.96 5.21
C THR A 83 -10.82 1.98 4.11
N CYS A 84 -9.69 2.18 3.43
CA CYS A 84 -9.33 1.31 2.31
C CYS A 84 -8.30 0.23 2.66
N LEU A 85 -7.67 0.29 3.84
CA LEU A 85 -6.63 -0.65 4.28
C LEU A 85 -5.42 -0.73 3.36
N LEU A 86 -5.22 0.29 2.52
CA LEU A 86 -4.01 0.42 1.72
C LEU A 86 -3.00 1.28 2.47
N ASP A 87 -1.74 1.02 2.16
CA ASP A 87 -0.61 1.77 2.66
C ASP A 87 -0.74 3.28 2.36
N LEU A 88 -0.32 4.12 3.31
CA LEU A 88 -0.44 5.57 3.20
C LEU A 88 0.61 6.21 2.28
N GLU A 89 1.75 5.55 2.07
CA GLU A 89 2.87 6.07 1.29
C GLU A 89 2.77 5.68 -0.19
N TYR A 90 2.58 4.38 -0.47
CA TYR A 90 2.53 3.82 -1.83
C TYR A 90 1.10 3.60 -2.35
N GLY A 91 0.10 3.55 -1.47
CA GLY A 91 -1.28 3.25 -1.86
C GLY A 91 -1.47 1.80 -2.35
N LEU A 92 -0.64 0.87 -1.88
CA LEU A 92 -0.64 -0.54 -2.26
C LEU A 92 -1.22 -1.45 -1.14
N PRO A 93 -1.65 -2.68 -1.47
CA PRO A 93 -2.04 -3.67 -0.47
C PRO A 93 -0.89 -4.02 0.48
N ILE A 94 -1.23 -4.34 1.73
CA ILE A 94 -0.26 -4.65 2.80
C ILE A 94 0.63 -5.83 2.39
N GLN A 95 0.07 -6.89 1.81
CA GLN A 95 0.83 -8.06 1.36
C GLN A 95 1.92 -7.70 0.33
N VAL A 96 1.62 -6.80 -0.62
CA VAL A 96 2.61 -6.36 -1.64
C VAL A 96 3.75 -5.59 -0.98
N ARG A 97 3.41 -4.67 -0.08
CA ARG A 97 4.39 -3.86 0.64
C ARG A 97 5.27 -4.71 1.54
N ASP A 98 4.66 -5.54 2.38
CA ASP A 98 5.37 -6.36 3.37
C ASP A 98 6.27 -7.40 2.66
N ALA A 99 5.84 -7.95 1.51
CA ALA A 99 6.67 -8.81 0.66
C ALA A 99 7.87 -8.07 0.07
N ALA A 100 7.69 -6.86 -0.47
CA ALA A 100 8.78 -6.09 -1.07
C ALA A 100 9.78 -5.56 -0.03
N LEU A 101 9.30 -5.16 1.16
CA LEU A 101 10.15 -4.71 2.27
C LEU A 101 10.68 -5.89 3.10
N LYS A 102 10.29 -7.14 2.82
CA LYS A 102 10.63 -8.33 3.62
C LYS A 102 10.32 -8.10 5.11
N VAL A 103 9.23 -7.40 5.42
CA VAL A 103 8.79 -7.15 6.80
C VAL A 103 7.95 -8.34 7.22
N GLN A 104 8.42 -9.07 8.23
CA GLN A 104 7.63 -10.11 8.88
C GLN A 104 7.00 -9.49 10.12
N ASP A 105 5.71 -9.21 10.04
CA ASP A 105 4.91 -8.76 11.18
C ASP A 105 4.11 -9.96 11.71
N ASP A 106 4.61 -10.58 12.77
CA ASP A 106 3.92 -11.68 13.45
C ASP A 106 2.84 -11.15 14.40
N LEU A 107 1.77 -10.59 13.82
CA LEU A 107 0.58 -10.24 14.61
C LEU A 107 -0.15 -11.53 15.05
N PRO A 108 -0.45 -11.67 16.36
CA PRO A 108 -1.26 -12.79 16.82
C PRO A 108 -2.66 -12.77 16.19
N ARG A 109 -3.12 -13.94 15.73
CA ARG A 109 -4.47 -14.12 15.15
C ARG A 109 -5.50 -14.56 16.18
N ASN A 110 -5.06 -15.27 17.23
CA ASN A 110 -5.92 -15.71 18.32
C ASN A 110 -6.49 -14.49 19.05
N GLU A 111 -7.77 -14.50 19.38
CA GLU A 111 -8.51 -13.35 19.90
C GLU A 111 -7.87 -12.78 21.17
N VAL A 112 -7.56 -13.65 22.15
CA VAL A 112 -6.96 -13.25 23.43
C VAL A 112 -5.55 -12.67 23.26
N ASN A 113 -4.69 -13.35 22.50
CA ASN A 113 -3.32 -12.89 22.28
C ASN A 113 -3.27 -11.57 21.52
N LYS A 114 -4.20 -11.40 20.59
CA LYS A 114 -4.35 -10.18 19.81
C LYS A 114 -4.81 -9.01 20.68
N GLU A 115 -5.80 -9.22 21.55
CA GLU A 115 -6.26 -8.19 22.48
C GLU A 115 -5.15 -7.74 23.42
N TYR A 116 -4.39 -8.70 23.97
CA TYR A 116 -3.23 -8.41 24.83
C TYR A 116 -2.15 -7.61 24.08
N TYR A 117 -1.79 -8.05 22.87
CA TYR A 117 -0.80 -7.37 22.03
C TYR A 117 -1.22 -5.93 21.69
N ILE A 118 -2.48 -5.74 21.30
CA ILE A 118 -3.02 -4.41 20.97
C ILE A 118 -3.10 -3.53 22.22
N GLN A 119 -3.44 -4.07 23.39
CA GLN A 119 -3.44 -3.29 24.63
C GLN A 119 -2.05 -2.77 24.98
N ASN A 120 -1.03 -3.63 24.86
CA ASN A 120 0.35 -3.24 25.14
C ASN A 120 0.85 -2.17 24.15
N LEU A 121 0.52 -2.32 22.86
CA LEU A 121 0.84 -1.34 21.84
C LEU A 121 0.14 0.00 22.06
N ASP A 122 -1.14 -0.03 22.41
CA ASP A 122 -1.93 1.18 22.69
C ASP A 122 -1.30 1.96 23.85
N ASN A 123 -0.94 1.25 24.94
CA ASN A 123 -0.22 1.84 26.06
C ASN A 123 1.16 2.38 25.70
N GLN A 124 1.88 1.74 24.77
CA GLN A 124 3.16 2.27 24.26
C GLN A 124 2.95 3.51 23.38
N MET A 125 1.91 3.50 22.55
CA MET A 125 1.57 4.61 21.65
C MET A 125 1.01 5.83 22.38
N SER A 126 0.35 5.64 23.52
CA SER A 126 -0.04 6.75 24.40
C SER A 126 1.16 7.40 25.11
N LYS A 127 2.26 6.66 25.29
CA LYS A 127 3.49 7.17 25.92
C LYS A 127 4.45 7.81 24.93
N ASN A 128 4.46 7.33 23.69
CA ASN A 128 5.27 7.90 22.61
C ASN A 128 4.57 9.08 21.92
N ASP A 129 5.36 9.94 21.28
CA ASP A 129 4.85 11.08 20.53
C ASP A 129 3.92 10.61 19.38
N PRO A 130 2.66 11.12 19.29
CA PRO A 130 1.69 10.71 18.28
C PRO A 130 2.14 10.92 16.83
N ALA A 131 3.16 11.77 16.59
CA ALA A 131 3.72 12.01 15.26
C ALA A 131 4.64 10.87 14.76
N GLN A 132 4.99 9.91 15.61
CA GLN A 132 5.93 8.84 15.27
C GLN A 132 5.21 7.49 15.10
N PRO A 133 5.27 6.84 13.92
CA PRO A 133 4.70 5.50 13.74
C PRO A 133 5.45 4.50 14.62
N SER A 134 4.72 3.65 15.35
CA SER A 134 5.26 2.66 16.31
C SER A 134 6.24 1.67 15.69
N ASN A 135 6.02 1.31 14.42
CA ASN A 135 6.69 0.17 13.84
C ASN A 135 8.06 0.59 13.27
N SER A 136 9.11 0.48 14.09
CA SER A 136 10.51 0.72 13.72
C SER A 136 10.97 -0.15 12.53
N ALA A 137 10.31 -1.28 12.30
CA ALA A 137 10.55 -2.17 11.16
C ALA A 137 10.17 -1.54 9.81
N LEU A 138 9.18 -0.64 9.77
CA LEU A 138 8.83 0.09 8.53
C LEU A 138 9.79 1.25 8.23
N LYS A 139 10.45 1.82 9.24
CA LYS A 139 11.38 2.95 9.04
C LYS A 139 12.79 2.52 8.61
N SER A 140 13.23 1.33 9.01
CA SER A 140 14.63 0.90 8.86
C SER A 140 14.97 0.39 7.45
N LYS A 141 13.98 0.24 6.57
CA LYS A 141 14.16 -0.25 5.20
C LYS A 141 13.82 0.87 4.24
N GLY A 142 14.82 1.37 3.52
CA GLY A 142 14.68 2.46 2.56
C GLY A 142 13.60 2.21 1.50
N THR A 143 13.30 3.24 0.72
CA THR A 143 12.26 3.21 -0.31
C THR A 143 12.50 2.06 -1.29
N SER A 144 11.50 1.18 -1.44
CA SER A 144 11.59 0.08 -2.39
C SER A 144 11.19 0.55 -3.78
N ASP A 145 12.13 0.45 -4.72
CA ASP A 145 11.91 0.80 -6.13
C ASP A 145 10.73 0.03 -6.75
N LEU A 146 10.58 -1.23 -6.36
CA LEU A 146 9.48 -2.08 -6.80
C LEU A 146 8.13 -1.48 -6.40
N LEU A 147 8.03 -0.97 -5.17
CA LEU A 147 6.81 -0.36 -4.67
C LEU A 147 6.50 0.95 -5.38
N LEU A 148 7.51 1.77 -5.67
CA LEU A 148 7.34 3.00 -6.44
C LEU A 148 6.84 2.72 -7.87
N ARG A 149 7.36 1.68 -8.53
CA ARG A 149 6.91 1.28 -9.88
C ARG A 149 5.48 0.72 -9.90
N LEU A 150 5.06 0.05 -8.83
CA LEU A 150 3.71 -0.49 -8.70
C LEU A 150 2.69 0.55 -8.21
N ALA A 151 3.16 1.57 -7.48
CA ALA A 151 2.33 2.63 -6.93
C ALA A 151 1.60 3.39 -8.04
N ARG A 152 0.38 3.83 -7.72
CA ARG A 152 -0.42 4.64 -8.65
C ARG A 152 -0.03 6.10 -8.52
N THR A 153 0.22 6.76 -9.64
CA THR A 153 0.52 8.19 -9.70
C THR A 153 -0.73 9.06 -9.51
N ALA A 154 -1.89 8.58 -9.97
CA ALA A 154 -3.16 9.30 -9.88
C ALA A 154 -4.16 8.62 -8.91
N PRO A 155 -4.99 9.41 -8.20
CA PRO A 155 -5.99 8.88 -7.29
C PRO A 155 -7.08 8.08 -8.02
N TYR A 156 -7.49 6.95 -7.44
CA TYR A 156 -8.48 6.05 -8.04
C TYR A 156 -9.88 6.26 -7.46
N TYR A 157 -10.55 7.34 -7.87
CA TYR A 157 -11.86 7.72 -7.35
C TYR A 157 -13.00 6.76 -7.68
N LYS A 158 -12.82 5.82 -8.63
CA LYS A 158 -13.79 4.74 -8.89
C LYS A 158 -14.11 3.92 -7.63
N ARG A 159 -13.20 3.86 -6.64
CA ARG A 159 -13.44 3.22 -5.34
C ARG A 159 -14.51 3.92 -4.49
N ASN A 160 -14.70 5.22 -4.67
CA ASN A 160 -15.64 6.02 -3.88
C ASN A 160 -17.07 5.98 -4.46
N ARG A 161 -17.26 5.26 -5.57
CA ARG A 161 -18.57 5.13 -6.21
C ARG A 161 -19.55 4.35 -5.30
N PRO A 162 -20.86 4.65 -5.40
CA PRO A 162 -21.91 3.85 -4.78
C PRO A 162 -21.83 2.38 -5.15
N HIS A 163 -22.38 1.54 -4.28
CA HIS A 163 -22.58 0.13 -4.60
C HIS A 163 -23.60 -0.02 -5.74
N VAL A 164 -23.57 -1.17 -6.39
CA VAL A 164 -24.57 -1.54 -7.40
C VAL A 164 -25.92 -1.74 -6.71
N CYS A 165 -26.98 -1.23 -7.33
CA CYS A 165 -28.34 -1.35 -6.83
C CYS A 165 -28.80 -2.81 -6.95
N SER A 166 -28.99 -3.50 -5.82
CA SER A 166 -29.49 -4.88 -5.81
C SER A 166 -30.89 -5.02 -6.43
N PHE A 167 -31.76 -4.01 -6.26
CA PHE A 167 -33.09 -4.00 -6.88
C PHE A 167 -33.05 -3.81 -8.39
N TRP A 168 -32.08 -3.06 -8.90
CA TRP A 168 -31.91 -2.90 -10.35
C TRP A 168 -31.42 -4.19 -11.01
N VAL A 169 -30.48 -4.89 -10.36
CA VAL A 169 -30.02 -6.21 -10.83
C VAL A 169 -31.17 -7.22 -10.92
N LYS A 170 -32.17 -7.10 -10.03
CA LYS A 170 -33.41 -7.92 -10.06
C LYS A 170 -34.48 -7.41 -11.01
N GLY A 171 -34.33 -6.21 -11.60
CA GLY A 171 -35.35 -5.58 -12.45
C GLY A 171 -36.49 -4.88 -11.70
N GLU A 172 -36.38 -4.70 -10.39
CA GLU A 172 -37.46 -4.17 -9.52
C GLU A 172 -37.18 -2.75 -9.00
N CYS A 173 -36.17 -2.05 -9.53
CA CYS A 173 -35.81 -0.72 -9.06
C CYS A 173 -36.86 0.33 -9.47
N ARG A 174 -37.75 0.71 -8.55
CA ARG A 174 -38.78 1.75 -8.76
C ARG A 174 -38.28 3.19 -8.66
N ARG A 175 -37.02 3.39 -8.27
CA ARG A 175 -36.42 4.72 -8.06
C ARG A 175 -35.90 5.37 -9.34
N GLY A 176 -35.80 4.60 -10.43
CA GLY A 176 -35.35 5.11 -11.74
C GLY A 176 -34.04 5.90 -11.66
N GLU A 177 -34.01 7.07 -12.29
CA GLU A 177 -32.87 8.01 -12.34
C GLU A 177 -32.54 8.64 -10.97
N GLU A 178 -33.47 8.63 -10.00
CA GLU A 178 -33.25 9.18 -8.66
C GLU A 178 -32.52 8.19 -7.73
N CYS A 179 -32.24 6.97 -8.20
CA CYS A 179 -31.55 5.97 -7.40
C CYS A 179 -30.08 6.39 -7.12
N PRO A 180 -29.66 6.56 -5.85
CA PRO A 180 -28.27 6.91 -5.50
C PRO A 180 -27.28 5.76 -5.72
N TYR A 181 -27.78 4.55 -5.97
CA TYR A 181 -26.97 3.37 -6.26
C TYR A 181 -26.75 3.22 -7.76
N ARG A 182 -25.70 2.51 -8.15
CA ARG A 182 -25.37 2.37 -9.57
C ARG A 182 -26.24 1.34 -10.26
N HIS A 183 -26.68 1.67 -11.47
CA HIS A 183 -27.40 0.81 -12.38
C HIS A 183 -26.43 0.25 -13.43
N GLU A 184 -25.59 -0.67 -13.01
CA GLU A 184 -24.60 -1.35 -13.86
C GLU A 184 -24.43 -2.80 -13.42
N LYS A 185 -23.82 -3.63 -14.27
CA LYS A 185 -23.56 -5.02 -13.93
C LYS A 185 -22.57 -5.11 -12.77
N PRO A 186 -22.88 -5.86 -11.69
CA PRO A 186 -21.91 -6.18 -10.66
C PRO A 186 -20.78 -7.04 -11.23
N THR A 187 -19.66 -7.12 -10.50
CA THR A 187 -18.57 -8.05 -10.83
C THR A 187 -19.06 -9.49 -10.71
N ASP A 188 -18.62 -10.34 -11.62
CA ASP A 188 -18.97 -11.76 -11.61
C ASP A 188 -18.46 -12.44 -10.33
N PRO A 189 -19.27 -13.28 -9.66
CA PRO A 189 -18.87 -13.95 -8.43
C PRO A 189 -17.75 -14.98 -8.65
N ASP A 190 -17.58 -15.46 -9.88
CA ASP A 190 -16.52 -16.39 -10.27
C ASP A 190 -15.15 -15.69 -10.47
N ASP A 191 -15.12 -14.35 -10.48
CA ASP A 191 -13.86 -13.60 -10.49
C ASP A 191 -13.17 -13.78 -9.12
N PRO A 192 -11.93 -14.32 -9.06
CA PRO A 192 -11.19 -14.44 -7.80
C PRO A 192 -10.97 -13.08 -7.10
N LEU A 193 -11.16 -11.95 -7.81
CA LEU A 193 -11.08 -10.61 -7.25
C LEU A 193 -12.35 -10.19 -6.47
N ALA A 194 -13.46 -10.92 -6.59
CA ALA A 194 -14.73 -10.57 -5.99
C ALA A 194 -14.79 -10.86 -4.48
N ASP A 195 -14.14 -11.94 -4.02
CA ASP A 195 -14.09 -12.29 -2.61
C ASP A 195 -12.94 -11.54 -1.91
N GLN A 196 -13.29 -10.55 -1.10
CA GLN A 196 -12.33 -9.67 -0.42
C GLN A 196 -12.70 -9.52 1.05
N ASN A 197 -12.27 -10.47 1.86
CA ASN A 197 -12.39 -10.38 3.31
C ASN A 197 -11.49 -9.28 3.88
N ILE A 198 -12.05 -8.47 4.78
CA ILE A 198 -11.36 -7.33 5.38
C ILE A 198 -10.18 -7.76 6.26
N LYS A 199 -10.28 -8.90 6.94
CA LYS A 199 -9.22 -9.44 7.80
C LYS A 199 -8.03 -9.92 6.96
N ASP A 200 -8.30 -10.63 5.88
CA ASP A 200 -7.28 -11.19 4.98
C ASP A 200 -6.45 -10.07 4.33
N ARG A 201 -7.15 -9.01 3.86
CA ARG A 201 -6.50 -7.79 3.35
C ARG A 201 -5.68 -7.04 4.39
N TYR A 202 -6.09 -7.05 5.66
CA TYR A 202 -5.36 -6.39 6.75
C TYR A 202 -4.11 -7.16 7.19
N TYR A 203 -4.23 -8.49 7.31
CA TYR A 203 -3.12 -9.36 7.70
C TYR A 203 -2.17 -9.67 6.54
N GLY A 204 -2.54 -9.33 5.30
CA GLY A 204 -1.74 -9.57 4.12
C GLY A 204 -1.67 -11.05 3.75
N VAL A 205 -2.77 -11.78 3.94
CA VAL A 205 -2.88 -13.21 3.66
C VAL A 205 -3.92 -13.41 2.58
N ASN A 206 -3.59 -14.11 1.51
CA ASN A 206 -4.52 -14.48 0.43
C ASN A 206 -5.31 -13.28 -0.15
N ASP A 207 -4.68 -12.10 -0.33
CA ASP A 207 -5.34 -10.98 -0.99
C ASP A 207 -5.22 -11.14 -2.53
N PRO A 208 -6.33 -11.42 -3.25
CA PRO A 208 -6.29 -11.64 -4.70
C PRO A 208 -5.81 -10.39 -5.48
N VAL A 209 -6.05 -9.19 -4.94
CA VAL A 209 -5.54 -7.94 -5.52
C VAL A 209 -4.02 -7.91 -5.39
N ALA A 210 -3.50 -8.29 -4.22
CA ALA A 210 -2.07 -8.34 -3.98
C ALA A 210 -1.37 -9.35 -4.89
N ASP A 211 -1.93 -10.56 -5.02
CA ASP A 211 -1.37 -11.60 -5.88
C ASP A 211 -1.31 -11.16 -7.34
N LYS A 212 -2.35 -10.47 -7.85
CA LYS A 212 -2.34 -9.90 -9.20
C LYS A 212 -1.25 -8.84 -9.37
N LEU A 213 -1.02 -8.00 -8.36
CA LEU A 213 0.04 -7.00 -8.36
C LEU A 213 1.43 -7.66 -8.31
N MET A 214 1.60 -8.69 -7.50
CA MET A 214 2.86 -9.46 -7.40
C MET A 214 3.16 -10.21 -8.70
N ARG A 215 2.15 -10.80 -9.37
CA ARG A 215 2.32 -11.39 -10.72
C ARG A 215 2.75 -10.35 -11.75
N ARG A 216 2.14 -9.15 -11.71
CA ARG A 216 2.56 -8.03 -12.56
C ARG A 216 4.00 -7.60 -12.25
N ALA A 217 4.38 -7.57 -10.98
CA ALA A 217 5.72 -7.24 -10.53
C ALA A 217 6.75 -8.27 -11.03
N ALA A 218 6.43 -9.56 -10.94
CA ALA A 218 7.28 -10.64 -11.45
C ALA A 218 7.42 -10.64 -12.98
N ALA A 219 6.40 -10.15 -13.70
CA ALA A 219 6.42 -9.99 -15.15
C ALA A 219 7.09 -8.68 -15.62
N MET A 220 7.50 -7.80 -14.70
CA MET A 220 8.28 -6.62 -15.09
C MET A 220 9.63 -7.05 -15.65
N PRO A 221 10.15 -6.35 -16.66
CA PRO A 221 11.50 -6.62 -17.13
C PRO A 221 12.46 -6.48 -15.95
N ALA A 222 13.32 -7.47 -15.78
CA ALA A 222 14.43 -7.49 -14.84
C ALA A 222 15.67 -7.90 -15.60
N LEU A 223 16.82 -7.36 -15.24
CA LEU A 223 18.08 -7.79 -15.83
C LEU A 223 18.45 -9.17 -15.28
N PRO A 224 18.57 -10.21 -16.12
CA PRO A 224 19.19 -11.44 -15.67
C PRO A 224 20.68 -11.18 -15.37
N PRO A 225 21.26 -11.83 -14.35
CA PRO A 225 22.70 -11.77 -14.15
C PRO A 225 23.42 -12.36 -15.37
N PRO A 226 24.62 -11.85 -15.72
CA PRO A 226 25.38 -12.39 -16.84
C PRO A 226 25.74 -13.87 -16.59
N GLU A 227 25.59 -14.69 -17.63
CA GLU A 227 25.90 -16.13 -17.58
C GLU A 227 27.38 -16.36 -17.25
N ASP A 228 28.25 -15.57 -17.89
CA ASP A 228 29.67 -15.57 -17.62
C ASP A 228 30.00 -14.70 -16.40
N ARG A 229 30.67 -15.32 -15.42
CA ARG A 229 31.01 -14.67 -14.15
C ARG A 229 32.14 -13.65 -14.26
N THR A 230 32.86 -13.64 -15.37
CA THR A 230 33.98 -12.71 -15.62
C THR A 230 33.54 -11.40 -16.23
N VAL A 231 32.32 -11.33 -16.76
CA VAL A 231 31.80 -10.13 -17.43
C VAL A 231 31.44 -9.07 -16.39
N THR A 232 32.18 -7.97 -16.42
CA THR A 232 31.94 -6.77 -15.60
C THR A 232 31.60 -5.54 -16.45
N THR A 233 31.33 -5.75 -17.74
CA THR A 233 31.03 -4.69 -18.71
C THR A 233 29.53 -4.48 -18.82
N LEU A 234 29.09 -3.24 -18.61
CA LEU A 234 27.71 -2.79 -18.82
C LEU A 234 27.59 -2.07 -20.15
N TYR A 235 26.57 -2.43 -20.92
CA TYR A 235 26.14 -1.69 -22.10
C TYR A 235 25.07 -0.68 -21.71
N VAL A 236 25.31 0.59 -22.00
CA VAL A 236 24.37 1.69 -21.80
C VAL A 236 23.96 2.19 -23.18
N GLY A 237 22.71 1.96 -23.57
CA GLY A 237 22.18 2.37 -24.87
C GLY A 237 21.28 3.61 -24.77
N ASN A 238 20.92 4.17 -25.93
CA ASN A 238 20.01 5.31 -26.06
C ASN A 238 20.47 6.56 -25.28
N LEU A 239 21.78 6.84 -25.31
CA LEU A 239 22.36 8.03 -24.71
C LEU A 239 22.03 9.28 -25.53
N ALA A 240 21.80 10.40 -24.83
CA ALA A 240 21.60 11.68 -25.47
C ALA A 240 22.87 12.14 -26.22
N GLU A 241 22.70 12.85 -27.35
CA GLU A 241 23.82 13.28 -28.21
C GLU A 241 24.81 14.24 -27.53
N ASN A 242 24.38 14.93 -26.47
CA ASN A 242 25.19 15.84 -25.67
C ASN A 242 25.81 15.19 -24.42
N CYS A 243 25.61 13.90 -24.20
CA CYS A 243 26.11 13.21 -23.03
C CYS A 243 27.65 13.10 -23.08
N THR A 244 28.32 13.56 -22.03
CA THR A 244 29.79 13.52 -21.93
C THR A 244 30.27 12.30 -21.13
N GLU A 245 31.49 11.86 -21.43
CA GLU A 245 32.13 10.77 -20.67
C GLU A 245 32.28 11.11 -19.18
N GLU A 246 32.56 12.38 -18.85
CA GLU A 246 32.71 12.83 -17.46
C GLU A 246 31.40 12.72 -16.66
N GLU A 247 30.26 13.03 -17.28
CA GLU A 247 28.93 12.86 -16.67
C GLU A 247 28.62 11.39 -16.37
N LEU A 248 28.86 10.50 -17.35
CA LEU A 248 28.67 9.06 -17.17
C LEU A 248 29.60 8.53 -16.08
N ARG A 249 30.88 8.90 -16.12
CA ARG A 249 31.85 8.49 -15.12
C ARG A 249 31.43 8.98 -13.73
N GLY A 250 30.99 10.23 -13.60
CA GLY A 250 30.47 10.79 -12.35
C GLY A 250 29.26 10.02 -11.81
N HIS A 251 28.30 9.66 -12.68
CA HIS A 251 27.11 8.92 -12.27
C HIS A 251 27.42 7.45 -11.90
N PHE A 252 28.31 6.78 -12.64
CA PHE A 252 28.60 5.35 -12.43
C PHE A 252 29.64 5.08 -11.34
N TYR A 253 30.44 6.08 -10.95
CA TYR A 253 31.45 5.96 -9.89
C TYR A 253 30.84 5.63 -8.52
N GLN A 254 29.61 6.08 -8.25
CA GLN A 254 28.92 5.83 -6.97
C GLN A 254 28.66 4.34 -6.69
N TYR A 255 28.68 3.49 -7.71
CA TYR A 255 28.38 2.06 -7.59
C TYR A 255 29.64 1.20 -7.45
N GLY A 256 30.83 1.75 -7.74
CA GLY A 256 32.11 1.07 -7.59
C GLY A 256 33.21 1.62 -8.49
N GLU A 257 34.38 1.01 -8.40
CA GLU A 257 35.57 1.41 -9.17
C GLU A 257 35.46 0.99 -10.64
N ILE A 258 35.56 1.98 -11.53
CA ILE A 258 35.47 1.81 -12.99
C ILE A 258 36.88 1.53 -13.53
N ARG A 259 37.03 0.40 -14.25
CA ARG A 259 38.26 0.00 -14.92
C ARG A 259 38.45 0.78 -16.23
N THR A 260 37.43 0.81 -17.07
CA THR A 260 37.42 1.51 -18.36
C THR A 260 36.02 2.01 -18.67
N LEU A 261 35.94 3.16 -19.34
CA LEU A 261 34.71 3.69 -19.90
C LEU A 261 34.99 4.01 -21.38
N THR A 262 34.10 3.57 -22.27
CA THR A 262 34.22 3.84 -23.70
C THR A 262 32.89 4.35 -24.23
N LEU A 263 32.84 5.62 -24.57
CA LEU A 263 31.67 6.25 -25.20
C LEU A 263 31.76 6.11 -26.72
N VAL A 264 30.66 5.70 -27.36
CA VAL A 264 30.52 5.57 -28.81
C VAL A 264 29.37 6.47 -29.28
N PRO A 265 29.64 7.77 -29.53
CA PRO A 265 28.57 8.74 -29.86
C PRO A 265 27.77 8.37 -31.11
N ARG A 266 28.43 7.79 -32.12
CA ARG A 266 27.78 7.37 -33.38
C ARG A 266 26.68 6.32 -33.19
N ALA A 267 26.81 5.48 -32.18
CA ALA A 267 25.85 4.43 -31.86
C ALA A 267 25.00 4.78 -30.63
N GLN A 268 25.12 6.01 -30.11
CA GLN A 268 24.43 6.50 -28.91
C GLN A 268 24.55 5.51 -27.75
N CYS A 269 25.74 4.94 -27.55
CA CYS A 269 25.98 3.94 -26.53
C CYS A 269 27.32 4.10 -25.81
N ALA A 270 27.41 3.55 -24.61
CA ALA A 270 28.64 3.49 -23.82
C ALA A 270 28.85 2.10 -23.23
N PHE A 271 30.12 1.74 -23.07
CA PHE A 271 30.55 0.53 -22.38
C PHE A 271 31.26 0.93 -21.09
N VAL A 272 30.75 0.49 -19.95
CA VAL A 272 31.33 0.76 -18.62
C VAL A 272 31.82 -0.56 -18.03
N GLN A 273 33.12 -0.71 -17.83
CA GLN A 273 33.70 -1.89 -17.23
C GLN A 273 34.08 -1.64 -15.77
N TYR A 274 33.57 -2.47 -14.85
CA TYR A 274 33.95 -2.41 -13.43
C TYR A 274 35.12 -3.34 -13.09
N THR A 275 35.81 -3.05 -11.99
CA THR A 275 36.83 -3.95 -11.42
C THR A 275 36.22 -5.18 -10.77
N THR A 276 35.03 -5.05 -10.18
CA THR A 276 34.33 -6.14 -9.47
C THR A 276 32.97 -6.44 -10.10
N ARG A 277 32.59 -7.73 -10.10
CA ARG A 277 31.26 -8.17 -10.55
C ARG A 277 30.14 -7.61 -9.69
N SER A 278 30.34 -7.55 -8.37
CA SER A 278 29.34 -7.01 -7.44
C SER A 278 29.01 -5.55 -7.74
N ALA A 279 30.00 -4.73 -8.13
CA ALA A 279 29.76 -3.35 -8.53
C ALA A 279 28.98 -3.27 -9.85
N ALA A 280 29.31 -4.11 -10.84
CA ALA A 280 28.58 -4.18 -12.10
C ALA A 280 27.11 -4.59 -11.90
N GLU A 281 26.85 -5.63 -11.10
CA GLU A 281 25.49 -6.08 -10.78
C GLU A 281 24.72 -5.00 -10.00
N HIS A 282 25.36 -4.36 -9.02
CA HIS A 282 24.74 -3.28 -8.25
C HIS A 282 24.39 -2.06 -9.10
N ALA A 283 25.32 -1.64 -9.97
CA ALA A 283 25.09 -0.57 -10.93
C ALA A 283 23.94 -0.92 -11.87
N ALA A 284 23.93 -2.13 -12.43
CA ALA A 284 22.88 -2.62 -13.32
C ALA A 284 21.50 -2.61 -12.64
N GLU A 285 21.38 -3.16 -11.43
CA GLU A 285 20.12 -3.15 -10.66
C GLU A 285 19.61 -1.74 -10.37
N LYS A 286 20.51 -0.79 -10.08
CA LYS A 286 20.15 0.59 -9.71
C LYS A 286 19.88 1.49 -10.90
N THR A 287 20.46 1.24 -12.05
CA THR A 287 20.33 2.09 -13.25
C THR A 287 19.27 1.59 -14.22
N PHE A 288 18.88 0.31 -14.14
CA PHE A 288 17.92 -0.27 -15.06
C PHE A 288 16.55 0.40 -15.01
N ASN A 289 16.08 0.89 -16.16
CA ASN A 289 14.86 1.71 -16.33
C ASN A 289 14.84 3.01 -15.53
N ARG A 290 16.01 3.61 -15.25
CA ARG A 290 16.13 4.90 -14.54
C ARG A 290 16.96 5.97 -15.25
N LEU A 291 17.67 5.59 -16.31
CA LEU A 291 18.46 6.50 -17.16
C LEU A 291 17.61 7.06 -18.30
#